data_AF-A0A7X2XMR5-F1
#
_entry.id   AF-A0A7X2XMR5-F1
#
_cell.length_a   1.000
_cell.length_b   1.000
_cell.length_c   1.000
_cell.angle_alpha   90.00
_cell.angle_beta   90.00
_cell.angle_gamma   90.00
#
_symmetry.space_group_name_H-M   'P 1'
#
loop_
_entity.id
_entity.type
_entity.pdbx_description
1 polymer ?
#
loop_
_entity_poly.entity_id
_entity_poly.type
_entity_poly.pdbx_seq_one_letter_code
_entity_poly.pdbx_strand_id
1 'polypeptide(L)'
;TFSSHKFHGVRGVGFVYIKSGKKITPLLTGGGQERDYRSTTENVAGIAATAKALRLSMEKLDIFRSKTGQMKAVIRQALLN
;
A
#
# COMPACT_ATOMS: atom_id res chain seq x y z
N THR A 1 -8.02 1.43 -0.94
CA THR A 1 -7.29 0.16 -1.15
C THR A 1 -5.83 0.51 -1.35
N PHE A 2 -4.89 -0.41 -1.11
CA PHE A 2 -3.45 -0.13 -1.24
C PHE A 2 -2.73 -1.30 -1.91
N SER A 3 -1.74 -1.01 -2.74
CA SER A 3 -0.88 -2.01 -3.39
C SER A 3 0.57 -1.81 -2.99
N SER A 4 1.21 -2.89 -2.54
CA SER A 4 2.52 -2.87 -1.89
C SER A 4 3.64 -2.31 -2.78
N HIS A 5 3.63 -2.68 -4.06
CA HIS A 5 4.62 -2.20 -5.04
C HIS A 5 4.57 -0.70 -5.36
N LYS A 6 3.59 0.05 -4.85
CA LYS A 6 3.54 1.52 -4.99
C LYS A 6 4.35 2.25 -3.91
N PHE A 7 4.78 1.55 -2.88
CA PHE A 7 5.58 2.09 -1.78
C PHE A 7 6.78 1.16 -1.48
N HIS A 8 7.46 0.69 -2.52
CA HIS A 8 8.69 -0.12 -2.45
C HIS A 8 8.51 -1.53 -1.84
N GLY A 9 7.28 -2.03 -1.75
CA GLY A 9 7.02 -3.41 -1.39
C GLY A 9 6.94 -4.36 -2.60
N VAL A 10 6.66 -5.63 -2.34
CA VAL A 10 6.61 -6.67 -3.38
C VAL A 10 5.33 -6.58 -4.23
N ARG A 11 5.40 -7.03 -5.48
CA ARG A 11 4.21 -7.21 -6.34
C ARG A 11 3.36 -8.39 -5.84
N GLY A 12 2.07 -8.40 -6.20
CA GLY A 12 1.15 -9.47 -5.83
C GLY A 12 0.60 -9.39 -4.40
N VAL A 13 0.87 -8.30 -3.68
CA VAL A 13 0.34 -8.06 -2.33
C VAL A 13 -0.30 -6.68 -2.25
N GLY A 14 -1.45 -6.62 -1.59
CA GLY A 14 -2.17 -5.39 -1.31
C GLY A 14 -3.00 -5.57 -0.04
N PHE A 15 -3.54 -4.47 0.47
CA PHE A 15 -4.40 -4.49 1.64
C PHE A 15 -5.56 -3.51 1.49
N VAL A 16 -6.61 -3.76 2.26
CA VAL A 16 -7.81 -2.94 2.32
C VAL A 16 -8.10 -2.60 3.77
N TYR A 17 -8.54 -1.37 4.00
CA TYR A 17 -9.08 -0.96 5.28
C TYR A 17 -10.60 -1.06 5.21
N ILE A 18 -11.19 -1.78 6.15
CA ILE A 18 -12.64 -1.91 6.32
C ILE A 18 -13.01 -1.22 7.62
N LYS A 19 -13.83 -0.17 7.54
CA LYS A 19 -14.32 0.53 8.74
C LYS A 19 -15.24 -0.40 9.54
N SER A 20 -15.08 -0.42 10.86
CA SER A 20 -15.96 -1.20 11.74
C SER A 20 -17.45 -0.91 11.49
N GLY A 21 -18.27 -1.96 11.53
CA GLY A 21 -19.70 -1.89 11.23
C GLY A 21 -20.05 -1.87 9.73
N LYS A 22 -19.06 -1.81 8.82
CA LYS A 22 -19.32 -1.98 7.38
C LYS A 22 -19.34 -3.46 7.03
N LYS A 23 -20.44 -3.89 6.41
CA LYS A 23 -20.59 -5.22 5.83
C LYS A 23 -20.04 -5.22 4.42
N ILE A 24 -19.21 -6.20 4.09
CA ILE A 24 -18.74 -6.47 2.74
C ILE A 24 -18.97 -7.94 2.43
N THR A 25 -19.26 -8.25 1.17
CA THR A 25 -19.39 -9.63 0.70
C THR A 25 -18.03 -10.10 0.20
N PRO A 26 -17.54 -11.29 0.62
CA PRO A 26 -16.28 -11.82 0.11
C PRO A 26 -16.36 -12.09 -1.39
N LEU A 27 -15.35 -11.64 -2.14
CA LEU A 27 -15.20 -12.00 -3.55
C LEU A 27 -14.71 -13.44 -3.72
N LEU A 28 -13.90 -13.92 -2.77
CA LEU A 28 -13.36 -15.27 -2.72
C LEU A 28 -13.86 -15.94 -1.43
N THR A 29 -14.62 -17.02 -1.59
CA THR A 29 -15.14 -17.87 -0.51
C THR A 29 -14.32 -19.16 -0.39
N GLY A 30 -14.31 -19.80 0.79
CA GLY A 30 -13.46 -20.96 1.05
C GLY A 30 -13.10 -21.11 2.53
N GLY A 31 -11.84 -21.44 2.82
CA GLY A 31 -11.36 -21.85 4.16
C GLY A 31 -11.28 -20.77 5.25
N GLY A 32 -12.00 -19.65 5.11
CA GLY A 32 -12.21 -18.67 6.18
C GLY A 32 -11.03 -17.75 6.53
N GLN A 33 -10.01 -17.68 5.68
CA GLN A 33 -8.91 -16.71 5.83
C GLN A 33 -9.42 -15.26 5.88
N GLU A 34 -8.64 -14.36 6.49
CA GLU A 34 -8.99 -12.94 6.64
C GLU A 34 -10.38 -12.71 7.29
N ARG A 35 -10.77 -13.55 8.26
CA ARG A 35 -12.08 -13.50 8.96
C ARG A 35 -13.26 -13.64 7.99
N ASP A 36 -13.19 -14.62 7.09
CA ASP A 36 -14.17 -14.85 6.02
C ASP A 36 -14.31 -13.72 4.98
N TYR A 37 -13.51 -12.64 5.07
CA TYR A 37 -13.59 -11.54 4.11
C TYR A 37 -12.88 -11.81 2.79
N ARG A 38 -11.85 -12.68 2.79
CA ARG A 38 -11.10 -13.07 1.60
C ARG A 38 -10.43 -14.42 1.84
N SER A 39 -10.99 -15.47 1.22
CA SER A 39 -10.44 -16.82 1.32
C SER A 39 -9.20 -17.02 0.44
N THR A 40 -8.54 -18.18 0.60
CA THR A 40 -7.24 -18.65 0.09
C THR A 40 -6.08 -18.38 1.05
N THR A 41 -5.13 -19.32 1.09
CA THR A 41 -3.94 -19.27 1.96
C THR A 41 -3.22 -17.93 1.86
N GLU A 42 -2.91 -17.34 3.01
CA GLU A 42 -2.28 -16.03 3.09
C GLU A 42 -0.83 -16.07 2.58
N ASN A 43 -0.45 -15.07 1.79
CA ASN A 43 0.94 -14.87 1.41
C ASN A 43 1.73 -14.22 2.56
N VAL A 44 2.04 -15.00 3.61
CA VAL A 44 2.65 -14.51 4.86
C VAL A 44 3.94 -13.73 4.62
N ALA A 45 4.84 -14.25 3.76
CA ALA A 45 6.09 -13.57 3.42
C ALA A 45 5.84 -12.22 2.74
N GLY A 46 4.89 -12.18 1.80
CA GLY A 46 4.49 -10.96 1.11
C GLY A 46 3.81 -9.93 2.03
N ILE A 47 3.00 -10.39 2.99
CA ILE A 47 2.35 -9.56 4.01
C ILE A 47 3.41 -8.93 4.94
N ALA A 48 4.34 -9.74 5.45
CA ALA A 48 5.42 -9.25 6.31
C ALA A 48 6.31 -8.22 5.59
N ALA A 49 6.69 -8.48 4.34
CA ALA A 49 7.44 -7.54 3.52
C ALA A 49 6.67 -6.23 3.29
N THR A 50 5.36 -6.32 3.05
CA THR A 50 4.48 -5.15 2.86
C THR A 50 4.41 -4.29 4.12
N ALA A 51 4.26 -4.89 5.30
CA ALA A 51 4.26 -4.17 6.57
C ALA A 51 5.58 -3.41 6.79
N LYS A 52 6.72 -4.06 6.50
CA LYS A 52 8.04 -3.43 6.60
C LYS A 52 8.22 -2.29 5.59
N ALA A 53 7.81 -2.49 4.34
CA ALA A 53 7.90 -1.47 3.29
C ALA A 53 7.04 -0.23 3.62
N LEU A 54 5.83 -0.44 4.14
CA LEU A 54 4.96 0.64 4.59
C LEU A 54 5.61 1.42 5.73
N ARG A 55 6.11 0.73 6.77
CA ARG A 55 6.78 1.38 7.90
C ARG A 55 7.95 2.26 7.45
N LEU A 56 8.85 1.72 6.63
CA LEU A 56 9.99 2.48 6.09
C LEU A 56 9.55 3.67 5.23
N SER A 57 8.47 3.52 4.45
CA SER A 57 7.94 4.60 3.62
C SER A 57 7.34 5.73 4.47
N MET A 58 6.65 5.37 5.56
CA MET A 58 6.08 6.34 6.51
C MET A 58 7.17 7.08 7.30
N GLU A 59 8.20 6.38 7.77
CA GLU A 59 9.36 6.98 8.47
C GLU A 59 10.08 8.03 7.60
N LYS A 60 10.06 7.89 6.27
CA LYS A 60 10.73 8.77 5.32
C LYS A 60 9.80 9.75 4.60
N LEU A 61 8.51 9.77 4.97
CA LEU A 61 7.48 10.46 4.19
C LEU A 61 7.76 11.96 4.04
N ASP A 62 8.15 12.64 5.12
CA ASP A 62 8.37 14.09 5.10
C ASP A 62 9.59 14.48 4.26
N ILE A 63 10.68 13.70 4.39
CA ILE A 63 11.90 13.87 3.59
C ILE A 63 11.58 13.65 2.11
N PHE A 64 10.85 12.57 1.79
CA PHE A 64 10.41 12.27 0.43
C PHE A 64 9.54 13.39 -0.14
N ARG A 65 8.56 13.88 0.62
CA ARG A 65 7.65 14.95 0.21
C ARG A 65 8.38 16.26 -0.07
N SER A 66 9.30 16.65 0.80
CA SER A 66 10.12 17.85 0.62
C SER A 66 10.99 17.76 -0.64
N LYS A 67 11.76 16.66 -0.78
CA LYS A 67 12.67 16.45 -1.90
C LYS A 67 11.94 16.40 -3.25
N THR A 68 10.87 15.62 -3.34
CA THR A 68 10.09 15.50 -4.58
C THR A 68 9.35 16.79 -4.93
N GLY A 69 8.89 17.54 -3.92
CA GLY A 69 8.30 18.87 -4.11
C GLY A 69 9.29 19.86 -4.75
N GLN A 70 10.51 19.93 -4.21
CA GLN A 70 11.57 20.78 -4.75
C GLN A 70 11.94 20.40 -6.19
N MET A 71 12.14 19.11 -6.45
CA MET A 71 12.43 18.60 -7.80
C MET A 71 11.32 18.99 -8.79
N LYS A 72 10.06 18.84 -8.37
CA LYS A 72 8.91 19.21 -9.21
C LYS A 72 8.85 20.70 -9.50
N ALA A 73 9.20 21.56 -8.54
CA ALA A 73 9.25 23.00 -8.74
C ALA A 73 10.31 23.38 -9.79
N VAL A 74 11.51 22.81 -9.69
CA VAL A 74 12.60 23.03 -10.66
C VAL A 74 12.19 22.61 -12.07
N ILE A 75 11.62 21.41 -12.21
CA ILE A 75 11.16 20.90 -13.51
C ILE A 75 10.08 21.82 -14.09
N ARG A 76 9.13 22.28 -13.27
CA ARG A 76 8.06 23.18 -13.73
C ARG A 76 8.60 24.53 -14.20
N GLN A 77 9.53 25.13 -13.47
CA GLN A 77 10.13 26.40 -13.88
C GLN A 77 10.88 26.26 -15.21
N ALA A 78 11.62 25.16 -15.39
CA ALA A 78 12.37 24.90 -16.61
C ALA A 78 11.48 24.66 -17.84
N LEU A 79 10.24 24.20 -17.65
CA LEU A 79 9.28 23.99 -18.74
C LEU A 79 8.45 25.22 -19.09
N LEU A 80 8.44 26.25 -18.23
CA LEU A 80 7.70 27.50 -18.44
C LEU A 80 8.58 28.61 -19.04
N ASN A 81 9.90 28.43 -18.99
CA ASN A 81 10.88 29.25 -19.70
C ASN A 81 11.15 28.68 -21.09
#